data_AF-A0A968Y6G8-F1
#
_entry.id   AF-A0A968Y6G8-F1
#
_cell.length_a   1.000
_cell.length_b   1.000
_cell.length_c   1.000
_cell.angle_alpha   90.00
_cell.angle_beta   90.00
_cell.angle_gamma   90.00
#
_symmetry.space_group_name_H-M   'P 1'
#
loop_
_entity.id
_entity.type
_entity.pdbx_description
1 polymer ?
#
loop_
_entity_poly.entity_id
_entity_poly.type
_entity_poly.pdbx_seq_one_letter_code
_entity_poly.pdbx_strand_id
1 'polypeptide(L)'
;PGGVGRQLGAEHSQRLEAYFQAVPGLKIVACSTPYNAKGLMKSAIRDDNPVLFFEHVLLYNLKEDLPETEYLVPLDKAEIVRSGKDVTILTYSRMRHHVMQAVPALVKEGYDPEVIDLISLKPLDMESIGASIRKTHKVIIVEECMKTGGIAAELIASIGDRFFDELDAPVLRLSSQDIPTPYNGNLERLTIVQPAQIIEAVEKMVALRV
;
A
#
# COMPACT_ATOMS: atom_id res chain seq x y z
N PRO A 1 -10.44 13.04 -1.09
CA PRO A 1 -9.77 12.43 -2.26
C PRO A 1 -8.36 12.98 -2.46
N GLY A 2 -7.34 12.14 -2.40
CA GLY A 2 -5.95 12.52 -2.65
C GLY A 2 -5.29 11.66 -3.72
N GLY A 3 -4.03 11.95 -4.01
CA GLY A 3 -3.23 11.25 -5.01
C GLY A 3 -3.40 11.76 -6.43
N VAL A 4 -2.60 11.19 -7.31
CA VAL A 4 -2.41 11.67 -8.67
C VAL A 4 -3.67 11.41 -9.50
N GLY A 5 -4.27 12.47 -10.04
CA GLY A 5 -5.65 12.45 -10.54
C GLY A 5 -5.84 12.80 -12.01
N ARG A 6 -4.83 12.56 -12.87
CA ARG A 6 -4.75 12.97 -14.28
C ARG A 6 -4.61 14.48 -14.44
N GLN A 7 -3.38 14.96 -14.26
CA GLN A 7 -2.98 16.34 -14.54
C GLN A 7 -3.65 17.38 -13.65
N LEU A 8 -3.80 17.07 -12.36
CA LEU A 8 -4.33 18.04 -11.37
C LEU A 8 -3.25 19.02 -10.87
N GLY A 9 -1.99 18.79 -11.22
CA GLY A 9 -0.87 19.61 -10.78
C GLY A 9 -0.49 19.40 -9.32
N ALA A 10 0.40 20.24 -8.81
CA ALA A 10 1.09 20.03 -7.53
C ALA A 10 0.16 20.10 -6.30
N GLU A 11 -0.78 21.03 -6.30
CA GLU A 11 -1.59 21.36 -5.10
C GLU A 11 -2.77 20.38 -4.88
N HIS A 12 -3.10 19.57 -5.87
CA HIS A 12 -4.26 18.66 -5.86
C HIS A 12 -3.88 17.18 -5.97
N SER A 13 -2.58 16.87 -5.96
CA SER A 13 -2.07 15.50 -6.13
C SER A 13 -1.36 14.94 -4.89
N GLN A 14 -1.33 15.71 -3.79
CA GLN A 14 -0.60 15.33 -2.59
C GLN A 14 -1.20 14.11 -1.87
N ARG A 15 -0.33 13.33 -1.24
CA ARG A 15 -0.66 12.28 -0.28
C ARG A 15 -0.44 12.82 1.13
N LEU A 16 -1.50 12.84 1.94
CA LEU A 16 -1.51 13.51 3.25
C LEU A 16 -1.54 12.55 4.44
N GLU A 17 -1.69 11.25 4.19
CA GLU A 17 -1.74 10.21 5.23
C GLU A 17 -0.55 10.30 6.19
N ALA A 18 0.66 10.55 5.68
CA ALA A 18 1.88 10.67 6.47
C ALA A 18 1.87 11.84 7.46
N TYR A 19 1.21 12.96 7.13
CA TYR A 19 1.16 14.16 7.99
C TYR A 19 0.46 13.87 9.32
N PHE A 20 -0.56 13.01 9.28
CA PHE A 20 -1.37 12.67 10.44
C PHE A 20 -0.90 11.41 11.16
N GLN A 21 0.03 10.65 10.56
CA GLN A 21 0.51 9.38 11.12
C GLN A 21 1.14 9.56 12.51
N ALA A 22 1.75 10.71 12.80
CA ALA A 22 2.35 11.00 14.10
C ALA A 22 1.33 11.34 15.21
N VAL A 23 0.09 11.73 14.88
CA VAL A 23 -0.89 12.25 15.87
C VAL A 23 -1.56 11.11 16.65
N PRO A 24 -1.31 10.94 17.96
CA PRO A 24 -1.92 9.85 18.74
C PRO A 24 -3.45 10.00 18.84
N GLY A 25 -4.15 8.87 19.01
CA GLY A 25 -5.62 8.85 19.12
C GLY A 25 -6.38 8.86 17.79
N LEU A 26 -5.69 9.12 16.66
CA LEU A 26 -6.29 8.97 15.33
C LEU A 26 -6.20 7.53 14.83
N LYS A 27 -7.24 7.10 14.12
CA LYS A 27 -7.21 5.94 13.22
C LYS A 27 -7.10 6.41 11.78
N ILE A 28 -6.32 5.73 10.96
CA ILE A 28 -6.11 6.09 9.55
C ILE A 28 -6.34 4.87 8.68
N VAL A 29 -7.25 4.98 7.72
CA VAL A 29 -7.52 3.94 6.72
C VAL A 29 -7.44 4.50 5.30
N ALA A 30 -7.01 3.67 4.36
CA ALA A 30 -6.97 3.99 2.94
C ALA A 30 -7.60 2.86 2.12
N CYS A 31 -8.79 3.13 1.58
CA CYS A 31 -9.52 2.13 0.80
C CYS A 31 -8.92 1.95 -0.60
N SER A 32 -9.14 0.76 -1.17
CA SER A 32 -8.56 0.35 -2.46
C SER A 32 -9.55 -0.37 -3.38
N THR A 33 -10.65 -0.92 -2.85
CA THR A 33 -11.70 -1.62 -3.60
C THR A 33 -13.10 -1.10 -3.22
N PRO A 34 -14.11 -1.25 -4.08
CA PRO A 34 -15.49 -0.94 -3.70
C PRO A 34 -15.95 -1.71 -2.45
N TYR A 35 -15.55 -2.98 -2.30
CA TYR A 35 -15.84 -3.78 -1.10
C TYR A 35 -15.28 -3.14 0.17
N ASN A 36 -13.98 -2.89 0.23
CA ASN A 36 -13.38 -2.33 1.46
C ASN A 36 -13.80 -0.87 1.68
N ALA A 37 -14.05 -0.08 0.63
CA ALA A 37 -14.58 1.27 0.78
C ALA A 37 -15.94 1.30 1.51
N LYS A 38 -16.90 0.46 1.08
CA LYS A 38 -18.22 0.35 1.73
C LYS A 38 -18.08 -0.14 3.19
N GLY A 39 -17.33 -1.20 3.41
CA GLY A 39 -17.18 -1.80 4.74
C GLY A 39 -16.42 -0.93 5.74
N LEU A 40 -15.34 -0.27 5.31
CA LEU A 40 -14.55 0.63 6.13
C LEU A 40 -15.32 1.90 6.46
N MET A 41 -16.04 2.50 5.50
CA MET A 41 -16.82 3.72 5.75
C MET A 41 -17.88 3.47 6.81
N LYS A 42 -18.56 2.32 6.72
CA LYS A 42 -19.53 1.86 7.71
C LYS A 42 -18.92 1.65 9.10
N SER A 43 -17.67 1.20 9.16
CA SER A 43 -16.95 0.97 10.42
C SER A 43 -16.42 2.27 11.00
N ALA A 44 -15.92 3.17 10.15
CA ALA A 44 -15.44 4.51 10.53
C ALA A 44 -16.56 5.37 11.14
N ILE A 45 -17.76 5.36 10.55
CA ILE A 45 -18.93 6.09 11.08
C ILE A 45 -19.36 5.57 12.46
N ARG A 46 -19.13 4.27 12.73
CA ARG A 46 -19.54 3.61 13.97
C ARG A 46 -18.47 3.62 15.05
N ASP A 47 -17.26 4.07 14.74
CA ASP A 47 -16.17 4.13 15.70
C ASP A 47 -16.33 5.37 16.60
N ASP A 48 -16.14 5.21 17.90
CA ASP A 48 -16.22 6.32 18.86
C ASP A 48 -14.98 7.25 18.83
N ASN A 49 -14.02 7.00 17.94
CA ASN A 49 -12.79 7.78 17.80
C ASN A 49 -12.67 8.43 16.42
N PRO A 50 -11.87 9.50 16.26
CA PRO A 50 -11.63 10.11 14.96
C PRO A 50 -10.94 9.15 13.98
N VAL A 51 -11.60 8.93 12.83
CA VAL A 51 -11.07 8.12 11.72
C VAL A 51 -10.80 9.01 10.51
N LEU A 52 -9.55 9.07 10.07
CA LEU A 52 -9.19 9.67 8.79
C LEU A 52 -9.34 8.63 7.68
N PHE A 53 -10.27 8.90 6.77
CA PHE A 53 -10.63 8.03 5.66
C PHE A 53 -10.05 8.56 4.36
N PHE A 54 -8.97 7.93 3.86
CA PHE A 54 -8.29 8.34 2.65
C PHE A 54 -8.81 7.59 1.42
N GLU A 55 -9.44 8.33 0.52
CA GLU A 55 -9.88 7.87 -0.78
C GLU A 55 -8.92 8.29 -1.88
N HIS A 56 -8.93 7.55 -3.00
CA HIS A 56 -8.14 7.87 -4.18
C HIS A 56 -9.05 8.15 -5.38
N VAL A 57 -8.89 9.32 -6.00
CA VAL A 57 -9.80 9.81 -7.07
C VAL A 57 -9.94 8.85 -8.25
N LEU A 58 -8.84 8.23 -8.68
CA LEU A 58 -8.85 7.27 -9.79
C LEU A 58 -9.49 5.91 -9.47
N LEU A 59 -9.87 5.65 -8.22
CA LEU A 59 -10.54 4.40 -7.83
C LEU A 59 -12.07 4.51 -7.81
N TYR A 60 -12.64 5.71 -7.90
CA TYR A 60 -14.09 5.92 -7.78
C TYR A 60 -14.92 5.22 -8.86
N ASN A 61 -14.35 5.01 -10.04
CA ASN A 61 -15.05 4.35 -11.15
C ASN A 61 -14.91 2.82 -11.14
N LEU A 62 -14.24 2.24 -10.15
CA LEU A 62 -14.19 0.79 -9.98
C LEU A 62 -15.57 0.26 -9.63
N LYS A 63 -15.93 -0.88 -10.21
CA LYS A 63 -17.20 -1.57 -9.98
C LYS A 63 -16.92 -2.99 -9.54
N GLU A 64 -17.70 -3.45 -8.58
CA GLU A 64 -17.63 -4.78 -7.99
C GLU A 64 -19.04 -5.16 -7.55
N ASP A 65 -19.38 -6.44 -7.65
CA ASP A 65 -20.62 -6.98 -7.11
C ASP A 65 -20.47 -7.11 -5.59
N LEU A 66 -21.16 -6.25 -4.84
CA LEU A 66 -21.06 -6.21 -3.39
C LEU A 66 -22.15 -7.06 -2.74
N PRO A 67 -21.89 -7.66 -1.57
CA PRO A 67 -22.93 -8.29 -0.78
C PRO A 67 -24.09 -7.32 -0.49
N GLU A 68 -25.31 -7.81 -0.68
CA GLU A 68 -26.53 -7.09 -0.31
C GLU A 68 -26.67 -7.00 1.22
N THR A 69 -26.20 -8.03 1.92
CA THR A 69 -26.18 -8.08 3.38
C THR A 69 -25.24 -7.04 3.97
N GLU A 70 -25.50 -6.66 5.22
CA GLU A 70 -24.60 -5.79 5.94
C GLU A 70 -23.29 -6.51 6.26
N TYR A 71 -22.18 -5.81 6.02
CA TYR A 71 -20.86 -6.19 6.47
C TYR A 71 -20.09 -4.95 6.93
N LEU A 72 -19.08 -5.21 7.75
CA LEU A 72 -18.12 -4.25 8.27
C LEU A 72 -16.73 -4.76 7.92
N VAL A 73 -15.80 -3.83 7.71
CA VAL A 73 -14.38 -4.17 7.53
C VAL A 73 -13.62 -3.54 8.70
N PRO A 74 -12.85 -4.34 9.46
CA PRO A 74 -12.08 -3.84 10.60
C PRO A 74 -11.12 -2.72 10.21
N LEU A 75 -11.01 -1.71 11.06
CA LEU A 75 -10.18 -0.52 10.82
C LEU A 75 -8.69 -0.74 11.15
N ASP A 76 -8.32 -1.93 11.62
CA ASP A 76 -6.99 -2.29 12.15
C ASP A 76 -6.42 -3.57 11.52
N LYS A 77 -7.01 -4.03 10.40
CA LYS A 77 -6.58 -5.24 9.70
C LYS A 77 -6.21 -4.96 8.25
N ALA A 78 -5.19 -5.68 7.79
CA ALA A 78 -4.76 -5.73 6.41
C ALA A 78 -5.47 -6.86 5.65
N GLU A 79 -5.45 -6.80 4.33
CA GLU A 79 -5.99 -7.82 3.44
C GLU A 79 -4.85 -8.54 2.70
N ILE A 80 -4.81 -9.87 2.79
CA ILE A 80 -3.96 -10.69 1.90
C ILE A 80 -4.68 -10.80 0.55
N VAL A 81 -4.23 -10.01 -0.41
CA VAL A 81 -4.80 -9.96 -1.77
C VAL A 81 -4.39 -11.17 -2.58
N ARG A 82 -3.18 -11.67 -2.36
CA ARG A 82 -2.62 -12.86 -3.00
C ARG A 82 -1.64 -13.54 -2.06
N SER A 83 -1.79 -14.85 -1.86
CA SER A 83 -0.78 -15.65 -1.17
C SER A 83 0.42 -15.93 -2.09
N GLY A 84 1.61 -15.89 -1.52
CA GLY A 84 2.87 -16.26 -2.18
C GLY A 84 3.92 -16.68 -1.15
N LYS A 85 5.16 -16.88 -1.59
CA LYS A 85 6.25 -17.38 -0.75
C LYS A 85 7.63 -16.76 -1.00
N ASP A 86 7.84 -16.05 -2.11
CA ASP A 86 9.19 -15.59 -2.48
C ASP A 86 9.52 -14.19 -1.93
N VAL A 87 8.50 -13.33 -1.82
CA VAL A 87 8.63 -11.95 -1.32
C VAL A 87 7.26 -11.44 -0.86
N THR A 88 7.22 -10.68 0.23
CA THR A 88 6.05 -9.93 0.68
C THR A 88 6.04 -8.54 0.05
N ILE A 89 4.98 -8.21 -0.67
CA ILE A 89 4.72 -6.87 -1.21
C ILE A 89 3.64 -6.20 -0.36
N LEU A 90 4.02 -5.21 0.42
CA LEU A 90 3.12 -4.35 1.18
C LEU A 90 2.71 -3.16 0.32
N THR A 91 1.42 -2.86 0.23
CA THR A 91 0.92 -1.73 -0.54
C THR A 91 -0.39 -1.22 0.05
N TYR A 92 -0.90 -0.10 -0.45
CA TYR A 92 -2.21 0.39 -0.05
C TYR A 92 -2.86 1.24 -1.13
N SER A 93 -4.18 1.42 -1.01
CA SER A 93 -4.97 2.25 -1.92
C SER A 93 -4.70 1.91 -3.40
N ARG A 94 -4.39 2.91 -4.23
CA ARG A 94 -4.20 2.71 -5.68
C ARG A 94 -3.01 1.83 -6.02
N MET A 95 -1.94 1.83 -5.22
CA MET A 95 -0.75 1.05 -5.53
C MET A 95 -1.01 -0.46 -5.48
N ARG A 96 -2.04 -0.92 -4.77
CA ARG A 96 -2.58 -2.29 -4.88
C ARG A 96 -2.77 -2.71 -6.33
N HIS A 97 -3.41 -1.86 -7.13
CA HIS A 97 -3.72 -2.16 -8.52
C HIS A 97 -2.48 -2.20 -9.40
N HIS A 98 -1.47 -1.36 -9.12
CA HIS A 98 -0.19 -1.39 -9.83
C HIS A 98 0.59 -2.67 -9.50
N VAL A 99 0.59 -3.10 -8.22
CA VAL A 99 1.18 -4.38 -7.80
C VAL A 99 0.48 -5.54 -8.49
N MET A 100 -0.85 -5.59 -8.47
CA MET A 100 -1.61 -6.66 -9.11
C MET A 100 -1.46 -6.70 -10.63
N GLN A 101 -1.13 -5.57 -11.29
CA GLN A 101 -0.76 -5.55 -12.71
C GLN A 101 0.62 -6.16 -12.98
N ALA A 102 1.55 -6.10 -12.03
CA ALA A 102 2.88 -6.71 -12.14
C ALA A 102 2.87 -8.23 -11.91
N VAL A 103 1.97 -8.72 -11.04
CA VAL A 103 1.90 -10.13 -10.62
C VAL A 103 1.86 -11.13 -11.79
N PRO A 104 1.06 -10.97 -12.86
CA PRO A 104 1.02 -11.96 -13.94
C PRO A 104 2.35 -12.15 -14.66
N ALA A 105 3.14 -11.07 -14.83
CA ALA A 105 4.46 -11.16 -15.43
C ALA A 105 5.44 -11.88 -14.50
N LEU A 106 5.42 -11.55 -13.20
CA LEU A 106 6.25 -12.19 -12.18
C LEU A 106 5.99 -13.69 -12.08
N VAL A 107 4.72 -14.10 -12.04
CA VAL A 107 4.34 -15.52 -12.00
C VAL A 107 4.79 -16.26 -13.26
N LYS A 108 4.69 -15.61 -14.43
CA LYS A 108 5.16 -16.18 -15.70
C LYS A 108 6.67 -16.43 -15.70
N GLU A 109 7.42 -15.58 -15.00
CA GLU A 109 8.88 -15.70 -14.85
C GLU A 109 9.30 -16.61 -13.69
N GLY A 110 8.34 -17.16 -12.94
CA GLY A 110 8.58 -18.13 -11.88
C GLY A 110 8.67 -17.55 -10.48
N TYR A 111 8.37 -16.26 -10.29
CA TYR A 111 8.29 -15.63 -8.98
C TYR A 111 6.88 -15.75 -8.37
N ASP A 112 6.82 -15.90 -7.05
CA ASP A 112 5.58 -16.09 -6.29
C ASP A 112 5.42 -15.04 -5.17
N PRO A 113 5.07 -13.78 -5.51
CA PRO A 113 4.96 -12.69 -4.54
C PRO A 113 3.66 -12.78 -3.71
N GLU A 114 3.78 -12.72 -2.40
CA GLU A 114 2.64 -12.45 -1.52
C GLU A 114 2.29 -10.96 -1.58
N VAL A 115 1.03 -10.61 -1.75
CA VAL A 115 0.56 -9.22 -1.83
C VAL A 115 -0.38 -8.92 -0.69
N ILE A 116 -0.04 -7.91 0.11
CA ILE A 116 -0.84 -7.42 1.23
C ILE A 116 -1.22 -5.97 0.97
N ASP A 117 -2.53 -5.71 0.97
CA ASP A 117 -3.08 -4.38 1.03
C ASP A 117 -3.27 -3.98 2.50
N LEU A 118 -2.55 -2.97 2.95
CA LEU A 118 -2.48 -2.60 4.36
C LEU A 118 -3.85 -2.20 4.91
N ILE A 119 -4.67 -1.51 4.10
CA ILE A 119 -5.97 -0.92 4.47
C ILE A 119 -5.88 0.05 5.65
N SER A 120 -5.52 -0.43 6.83
CA SER A 120 -5.16 0.37 7.99
C SER A 120 -3.72 0.86 7.93
N LEU A 121 -3.56 2.18 7.96
CA LEU A 121 -2.26 2.84 8.06
C LEU A 121 -1.94 3.27 9.50
N LYS A 122 -2.95 3.27 10.38
CA LYS A 122 -2.83 3.51 11.81
C LYS A 122 -4.06 2.95 12.55
N PRO A 123 -3.92 1.93 13.40
CA PRO A 123 -2.70 1.15 13.66
C PRO A 123 -2.34 0.19 12.51
N LEU A 124 -1.05 -0.08 12.32
CA LEU A 124 -0.61 -1.08 11.34
C LEU A 124 -0.89 -2.50 11.85
N ASP A 125 -1.40 -3.37 10.97
CA ASP A 125 -1.64 -4.79 11.26
C ASP A 125 -0.34 -5.61 11.23
N MET A 126 0.51 -5.36 12.23
CA MET A 126 1.83 -6.00 12.34
C MET A 126 1.75 -7.52 12.56
N GLU A 127 0.60 -8.04 12.96
CA GLU A 127 0.35 -9.47 13.06
C GLU A 127 0.35 -10.12 11.67
N SER A 128 -0.49 -9.63 10.76
CA SER A 128 -0.58 -10.13 9.39
C SER A 128 0.71 -9.88 8.61
N ILE A 129 1.32 -8.70 8.77
CA ILE A 129 2.62 -8.38 8.16
C ILE A 129 3.70 -9.34 8.66
N GLY A 130 3.79 -9.56 9.97
CA GLY A 130 4.77 -10.47 10.56
C GLY A 130 4.58 -11.92 10.11
N ALA A 131 3.33 -12.40 9.99
CA ALA A 131 3.06 -13.74 9.49
C ALA A 131 3.55 -13.92 8.04
N SER A 132 3.40 -12.90 7.21
CA SER A 132 3.90 -12.88 5.83
C SER A 132 5.44 -12.86 5.77
N ILE A 133 6.08 -12.00 6.57
CA ILE A 133 7.54 -11.87 6.63
C ILE A 133 8.20 -13.19 7.03
N ARG A 134 7.67 -13.88 8.04
CA ARG A 134 8.19 -15.20 8.46
C ARG A 134 8.10 -16.29 7.39
N LYS A 135 7.28 -16.08 6.38
CA LYS A 135 7.11 -17.01 5.25
C LYS A 135 8.02 -16.65 4.09
N THR A 136 8.20 -15.37 3.81
CA THR A 136 8.87 -14.90 2.57
C THR A 136 10.28 -14.35 2.80
N HIS A 137 10.60 -13.94 4.03
CA HIS A 137 11.86 -13.36 4.48
C HIS A 137 12.32 -12.10 3.74
N LYS A 138 11.55 -11.58 2.78
CA LYS A 138 11.91 -10.42 1.95
C LYS A 138 10.70 -9.51 1.80
N VAL A 139 10.92 -8.21 1.91
CA VAL A 139 9.83 -7.22 1.90
C VAL A 139 10.09 -6.12 0.89
N ILE A 140 9.08 -5.84 0.07
CA ILE A 140 8.99 -4.65 -0.78
C ILE A 140 7.76 -3.86 -0.36
N ILE A 141 7.91 -2.56 -0.14
CA ILE A 141 6.79 -1.66 0.15
C ILE A 141 6.55 -0.78 -1.08
N VAL A 142 5.31 -0.70 -1.55
CA VAL A 142 4.90 0.08 -2.72
C VAL A 142 3.83 1.09 -2.31
N GLU A 143 4.19 2.38 -2.33
CA GLU A 143 3.32 3.49 -1.94
C GLU A 143 3.29 4.61 -2.99
N GLU A 144 2.17 5.34 -3.05
CA GLU A 144 2.10 6.57 -3.86
C GLU A 144 2.58 7.80 -3.07
N CYS A 145 2.75 7.68 -1.74
CA CYS A 145 3.27 8.75 -0.92
C CYS A 145 4.73 9.10 -1.30
N MET A 146 5.14 10.31 -0.92
CA MET A 146 6.51 10.78 -1.05
C MET A 146 7.46 9.86 -0.30
N LYS A 147 8.65 9.65 -0.85
CA LYS A 147 9.68 8.81 -0.24
C LYS A 147 10.12 9.38 1.11
N THR A 148 10.34 10.68 1.20
CA THR A 148 10.74 11.30 2.47
C THR A 148 9.52 11.47 3.38
N GLY A 149 9.57 10.86 4.57
CA GLY A 149 8.50 10.95 5.57
C GLY A 149 7.21 10.19 5.24
N GLY A 150 7.18 9.40 4.15
CA GLY A 150 6.02 8.57 3.79
C GLY A 150 5.74 7.41 4.76
N ILE A 151 4.58 6.77 4.59
CA ILE A 151 4.11 5.67 5.44
C ILE A 151 5.11 4.52 5.46
N ALA A 152 5.73 4.24 4.33
CA ALA A 152 6.66 3.14 4.24
C ALA A 152 7.96 3.37 5.06
N ALA A 153 8.30 4.61 5.45
CA ALA A 153 9.41 4.84 6.39
C ALA A 153 9.10 4.26 7.77
N GLU A 154 7.87 4.50 8.27
CA GLU A 154 7.39 3.93 9.53
C GLU A 154 7.28 2.40 9.45
N LEU A 155 6.81 1.86 8.32
CA LEU A 155 6.79 0.41 8.11
C LEU A 155 8.19 -0.20 8.15
N ILE A 156 9.19 0.39 7.50
CA ILE A 156 10.57 -0.10 7.55
C ILE A 156 11.08 -0.12 8.98
N ALA A 157 10.88 0.97 9.74
CA ALA A 157 11.29 1.04 11.14
C ALA A 157 10.57 -0.01 12.00
N SER A 158 9.24 -0.08 11.91
CA SER A 158 8.41 -1.04 12.64
C SER A 158 8.73 -2.51 12.29
N ILE A 159 9.08 -2.80 11.04
CA ILE A 159 9.54 -4.13 10.61
C ILE A 159 10.93 -4.42 11.18
N GLY A 160 11.86 -3.46 11.09
CA GLY A 160 13.19 -3.59 11.66
C GLY A 160 13.17 -3.85 13.17
N ASP A 161 12.32 -3.14 13.91
CA ASP A 161 12.23 -3.31 15.36
C ASP A 161 11.68 -4.67 15.79
N ARG A 162 10.85 -5.32 14.95
CA ARG A 162 10.06 -6.49 15.35
C ARG A 162 10.46 -7.79 14.66
N PHE A 163 11.01 -7.70 13.46
CA PHE A 163 11.19 -8.83 12.55
C PHE A 163 12.55 -8.80 11.85
N PHE A 164 13.54 -8.08 12.37
CA PHE A 164 14.87 -8.00 11.78
C PHE A 164 15.48 -9.38 11.52
N ASP A 165 15.42 -10.29 12.50
CA ASP A 165 15.99 -11.63 12.39
C ASP A 165 15.26 -12.54 11.39
N GLU A 166 14.06 -12.14 10.95
CA GLU A 166 13.28 -12.87 9.95
C GLU A 166 13.59 -12.42 8.51
N LEU A 167 14.41 -11.38 8.33
CA LEU A 167 14.72 -10.79 7.04
C LEU A 167 16.01 -11.35 6.44
N ASP A 168 15.90 -11.92 5.24
CA ASP A 168 17.02 -12.34 4.39
C ASP A 168 17.54 -11.20 3.51
N ALA A 169 16.93 -10.01 3.54
CA ALA A 169 17.37 -8.86 2.76
C ALA A 169 16.84 -7.55 3.38
N PRO A 170 17.52 -6.40 3.14
CA PRO A 170 16.98 -5.10 3.54
C PRO A 170 15.61 -4.85 2.89
N VAL A 171 14.67 -4.29 3.68
CA VAL A 171 13.36 -3.89 3.16
C VAL A 171 13.53 -2.85 2.05
N LEU A 172 13.01 -3.14 0.87
CA LEU A 172 13.02 -2.21 -0.26
C LEU A 172 11.73 -1.39 -0.27
N ARG A 173 11.86 -0.12 -0.65
CA ARG A 173 10.71 0.78 -0.77
C ARG A 173 10.67 1.44 -2.14
N LEU A 174 9.51 1.34 -2.78
CA LEU A 174 9.12 2.03 -4.00
C LEU A 174 8.07 3.08 -3.63
N SER A 175 8.46 4.34 -3.68
CA SER A 175 7.62 5.50 -3.36
C SER A 175 7.63 6.48 -4.53
N SER A 176 6.70 7.42 -4.53
CA SER A 176 6.74 8.54 -5.48
C SER A 176 7.98 9.42 -5.25
N GLN A 177 8.42 10.11 -6.31
CA GLN A 177 9.56 11.01 -6.25
C GLN A 177 9.28 12.21 -5.31
N ASP A 178 10.30 12.68 -4.59
CA ASP A 178 10.21 13.83 -3.66
C ASP A 178 10.20 15.17 -4.43
N ILE A 179 9.21 15.33 -5.33
CA ILE A 179 8.99 16.54 -6.12
C ILE A 179 7.50 16.88 -6.18
N PRO A 180 7.14 18.17 -6.38
CA PRO A 180 5.76 18.54 -6.67
C PRO A 180 5.27 17.86 -7.96
N THR A 181 4.05 17.32 -7.93
CA THR A 181 3.48 16.62 -9.09
C THR A 181 3.32 17.57 -10.29
N PRO A 182 3.98 17.31 -11.43
CA PRO A 182 3.91 18.16 -12.60
C PRO A 182 2.57 17.99 -13.34
N TYR A 183 2.08 19.05 -13.99
CA TYR A 183 0.83 19.01 -14.77
C TYR A 183 0.94 18.16 -16.06
N ASN A 184 2.12 18.08 -16.68
CA ASN A 184 2.30 17.31 -17.90
C ASN A 184 2.08 15.82 -17.62
N GLY A 185 1.15 15.16 -18.31
CA GLY A 185 0.78 13.77 -18.03
C GLY A 185 1.92 12.75 -18.16
N ASN A 186 2.90 12.98 -19.04
CA ASN A 186 4.07 12.10 -19.13
C ASN A 186 4.98 12.28 -17.91
N LEU A 187 5.24 13.52 -17.50
CA LEU A 187 6.03 13.80 -16.30
C LEU A 187 5.31 13.32 -15.03
N GLU A 188 3.99 13.53 -14.95
CA GLU A 188 3.14 13.07 -13.84
C GLU A 188 3.28 11.56 -13.66
N ARG A 189 3.14 10.79 -14.75
CA ARG A 189 3.32 9.34 -14.75
C ARG A 189 4.70 8.91 -14.26
N LEU A 190 5.76 9.66 -14.57
CA LEU A 190 7.13 9.34 -14.12
C LEU A 190 7.33 9.60 -12.61
N THR A 191 6.45 10.37 -11.97
CA THR A 191 6.55 10.65 -10.52
C THR A 191 6.06 9.49 -9.65
N ILE A 192 5.14 8.67 -10.17
CA ILE A 192 4.54 7.53 -9.45
C ILE A 192 5.13 6.20 -9.88
N VAL A 193 5.16 5.23 -8.96
CA VAL A 193 5.66 3.88 -9.23
C VAL A 193 4.84 3.17 -10.30
N GLN A 194 5.51 2.64 -11.32
CA GLN A 194 4.91 1.87 -12.41
C GLN A 194 5.07 0.35 -12.21
N PRO A 195 4.16 -0.49 -12.75
CA PRO A 195 4.26 -1.95 -12.65
C PRO A 195 5.63 -2.52 -13.07
N ALA A 196 6.25 -1.97 -14.12
CA ALA A 196 7.58 -2.41 -14.57
C ALA A 196 8.67 -2.23 -13.50
N GLN A 197 8.59 -1.17 -12.69
CA GLN A 197 9.54 -0.93 -11.60
C GLN A 197 9.32 -1.90 -10.43
N ILE A 198 8.07 -2.35 -10.23
CA ILE A 198 7.74 -3.38 -9.24
C ILE A 198 8.30 -4.73 -9.67
N ILE A 199 8.20 -5.06 -10.96
CA ILE A 199 8.78 -6.29 -11.53
C ILE A 199 10.29 -6.31 -11.30
N GLU A 200 11.00 -5.27 -11.75
CA GLU A 200 12.45 -5.13 -11.59
C GLU A 200 12.88 -5.21 -10.11
N ALA A 201 12.10 -4.62 -9.22
CA ALA A 201 12.35 -4.66 -7.78
C ALA A 201 12.23 -6.08 -7.21
N VAL A 202 11.22 -6.85 -7.62
CA VAL A 202 11.04 -8.24 -7.19
C VAL A 202 12.17 -9.12 -7.73
N GLU A 203 12.49 -9.02 -9.02
CA GLU A 203 13.60 -9.76 -9.63
C GLU A 203 14.91 -9.53 -8.87
N LYS A 204 15.25 -8.26 -8.61
CA LYS A 204 16.46 -7.90 -7.85
C LYS A 204 16.42 -8.41 -6.42
N MET A 205 15.28 -8.28 -5.73
CA MET A 205 15.12 -8.70 -4.34
C MET A 205 15.30 -10.21 -4.19
N VAL A 206 14.67 -11.00 -5.06
CA VAL A 206 14.74 -12.46 -5.01
C VAL A 206 16.10 -12.97 -5.45
N ALA A 207 16.81 -12.25 -6.32
CA ALA A 207 18.17 -12.59 -6.75
C ALA A 207 19.26 -12.34 -5.69
N LEU A 208 18.97 -11.57 -4.62
CA LEU A 208 19.91 -11.38 -3.52
C LEU A 208 20.19 -12.72 -2.82
N ARG A 209 21.45 -13.12 -2.83
CA ARG A 209 21.96 -14.23 -2.02
C ARG A 209 22.56 -13.62 -0.76
N VAL A 210 21.99 -13.94 0.39
CA VAL A 210 22.50 -13.58 1.72
C VAL A 210 23.03 -14.83 2.40
#